data_AF-A0A946MYJ2-F1
#
_entry.id   AF-A0A946MYJ2-F1
#
_cell.length_a   1.000
_cell.length_b   1.000
_cell.length_c   1.000
_cell.angle_alpha   90.00
_cell.angle_beta   90.00
_cell.angle_gamma   90.00
#
_symmetry.space_group_name_H-M   'P 1'
#
loop_
_entity.id
_entity.type
_entity.pdbx_description
1 polymer ?
#
loop_
_entity_poly.entity_id
_entity_poly.type
_entity_poly.pdbx_seq_one_letter_code
_entity_poly.pdbx_strand_id
1 'polypeptide(L)'
;MTKKKKHTKNPEAYCEVLFNSLSTNRHLWGTHDACRPITRLAYEEVFSSGNDPYALELISERALALKPAQRCQDHYLSPQFLVGRMIMDNQEKYLDDYDKFKDIFFLARRTITVTKTENSALSTLTYNRGGYDGYEIYVPTDKKYDKIGISLLTKTDKEGEEGWTAAAVKANPPIPFATEDAYGHPVIRELLRYEEDYLCEMDLKREEKFNKKWDEIKLRDEEV
;
A
#
# COMPACT_ATOMS: atom_id res chain seq x y z
N MET A 1 -11.60 24.40 -31.11
CA MET A 1 -11.80 23.23 -30.21
C MET A 1 -11.23 23.58 -28.84
N THR A 2 -12.08 23.88 -27.86
CA THR A 2 -11.67 24.09 -26.46
C THR A 2 -11.31 22.73 -25.86
N LYS A 3 -10.07 22.55 -25.41
CA LYS A 3 -9.66 21.36 -24.64
C LYS A 3 -10.56 21.29 -23.40
N LYS A 4 -11.41 20.26 -23.29
CA LYS A 4 -12.14 19.96 -22.05
C LYS A 4 -11.11 19.88 -20.91
N LYS A 5 -11.26 20.70 -19.87
CA LYS A 5 -10.46 20.54 -18.64
C LYS A 5 -10.65 19.12 -18.14
N LYS A 6 -9.54 18.41 -17.94
CA LYS A 6 -9.56 17.06 -17.36
C LYS A 6 -10.15 17.17 -15.95
N HIS A 7 -11.20 16.40 -15.66
CA HIS A 7 -11.79 16.39 -14.32
C HIS A 7 -10.76 15.81 -13.35
N THR A 8 -10.35 16.59 -12.36
CA THR A 8 -9.54 16.12 -11.23
C THR A 8 -10.43 15.32 -10.30
N LYS A 9 -9.99 14.13 -9.88
CA LYS A 9 -10.72 13.29 -8.93
C LYS A 9 -10.81 13.99 -7.56
N ASN A 10 -11.92 13.80 -6.85
CA ASN A 10 -12.13 14.33 -5.50
C ASN A 10 -12.03 13.20 -4.46
N PRO A 11 -10.87 12.96 -3.85
CA PRO A 11 -10.68 11.83 -2.95
C PRO A 11 -11.56 11.86 -1.69
N GLU A 12 -11.99 13.04 -1.25
CA GLU A 12 -12.95 13.18 -0.14
C GLU A 12 -14.29 12.49 -0.46
N ALA A 13 -14.76 12.61 -1.71
CA ALA A 13 -16.00 11.95 -2.13
C ALA A 13 -15.85 10.42 -2.15
N TYR A 14 -14.68 9.90 -2.56
CA TYR A 14 -14.39 8.46 -2.50
C TYR A 14 -14.31 7.97 -1.04
N CYS A 15 -13.71 8.78 -0.15
CA CYS A 15 -13.67 8.50 1.29
C CYS A 15 -15.08 8.38 1.88
N GLU A 16 -15.95 9.35 1.61
CA GLU A 16 -17.32 9.38 2.10
C GLU A 16 -18.15 8.21 1.55
N VAL A 17 -18.04 7.94 0.24
CA VAL A 17 -18.71 6.79 -0.40
C VAL A 17 -18.26 5.48 0.24
N LEU A 18 -16.96 5.31 0.47
CA LEU A 18 -16.44 4.10 1.10
C LEU A 18 -16.94 3.96 2.54
N PHE A 19 -16.87 5.03 3.35
CA PHE A 19 -17.37 5.02 4.73
C PHE A 19 -18.83 4.59 4.82
N ASN A 20 -19.69 5.18 3.97
CA ASN A 20 -21.11 4.86 3.91
C ASN A 20 -21.35 3.42 3.43
N SER A 21 -20.56 2.97 2.45
CA SER A 21 -20.64 1.61 1.92
C SER A 21 -20.25 0.57 2.97
N LEU A 22 -19.13 0.76 3.67
CA LEU A 22 -18.70 -0.13 4.75
C LEU A 22 -19.68 -0.10 5.92
N SER A 23 -20.16 1.08 6.31
CA SER A 23 -21.13 1.25 7.38
C SER A 23 -22.45 0.52 7.10
N THR A 24 -22.93 0.56 5.87
CA THR A 24 -24.17 -0.14 5.47
C THR A 24 -23.97 -1.66 5.48
N ASN A 25 -22.77 -2.14 5.17
CA ASN A 25 -22.46 -3.57 5.07
C ASN A 25 -21.89 -4.19 6.37
N ARG A 26 -21.84 -3.43 7.48
CA ARG A 26 -21.36 -3.90 8.80
C ARG A 26 -21.92 -5.25 9.20
N HIS A 27 -23.23 -5.41 9.06
CA HIS A 27 -23.98 -6.61 9.44
C HIS A 27 -23.64 -7.86 8.61
N LEU A 28 -23.00 -7.70 7.45
CA LEU A 28 -22.56 -8.82 6.60
C LEU A 28 -21.14 -9.28 6.92
N TRP A 29 -20.39 -8.50 7.69
CA TRP A 29 -19.02 -8.86 8.06
C TRP A 29 -18.99 -10.15 8.90
N GLY A 30 -17.97 -10.98 8.68
CA GLY A 30 -17.90 -12.34 9.23
C GLY A 30 -18.65 -13.39 8.40
N THR A 31 -19.50 -12.98 7.45
CA THR A 31 -20.09 -13.92 6.48
C THR A 31 -19.07 -14.25 5.42
N HIS A 32 -18.77 -15.54 5.23
CA HIS A 32 -17.72 -16.05 4.32
C HIS A 32 -17.72 -15.35 2.95
N ASP A 33 -18.87 -15.31 2.28
CA ASP A 33 -18.94 -14.78 0.91
C ASP A 33 -19.02 -13.24 0.84
N ALA A 34 -19.28 -12.56 1.95
CA ALA A 34 -19.38 -11.09 1.99
C ALA A 34 -18.03 -10.41 2.28
N CYS A 35 -17.12 -11.08 3.00
CA CYS A 35 -15.86 -10.47 3.44
C CYS A 35 -14.97 -10.03 2.27
N ARG A 36 -14.90 -10.84 1.21
CA ARG A 36 -14.11 -10.52 0.02
C ARG A 36 -14.68 -9.36 -0.79
N PRO A 37 -15.99 -9.30 -1.12
CA PRO A 37 -16.61 -8.12 -1.71
C PRO A 37 -16.38 -6.85 -0.89
N ILE A 38 -16.57 -6.91 0.44
CA ILE A 38 -16.41 -5.75 1.33
C ILE A 38 -14.96 -5.22 1.29
N THR A 39 -13.97 -6.10 1.48
CA THR A 39 -12.55 -5.71 1.39
C THR A 39 -12.16 -5.20 0.00
N ARG A 40 -12.84 -5.66 -1.05
CA ARG A 40 -12.64 -5.19 -2.42
C ARG A 40 -13.17 -3.77 -2.63
N LEU A 41 -14.28 -3.37 -2.00
CA LEU A 41 -14.75 -1.97 -2.01
C LEU A 41 -13.64 -1.04 -1.51
N ALA A 42 -13.00 -1.40 -0.39
CA ALA A 42 -11.90 -0.62 0.16
C ALA A 42 -10.74 -0.43 -0.82
N TYR A 43 -10.34 -1.50 -1.51
CA TYR A 43 -9.32 -1.42 -2.55
C TYR A 43 -9.72 -0.55 -3.71
N GLU A 44 -10.92 -0.75 -4.25
CA GLU A 44 -11.38 -0.06 -5.45
C GLU A 44 -11.54 1.44 -5.21
N GLU A 45 -12.07 1.84 -4.06
CA GLU A 45 -12.26 3.26 -3.70
C GLU A 45 -10.91 3.95 -3.43
N VAL A 46 -10.00 3.33 -2.66
CA VAL A 46 -8.65 3.87 -2.42
C VAL A 46 -7.89 4.01 -3.74
N PHE A 47 -7.84 2.95 -4.56
CA PHE A 47 -7.15 2.95 -5.86
C PHE A 47 -7.77 3.97 -6.84
N SER A 48 -9.10 4.09 -6.83
CA SER A 48 -9.84 4.94 -7.76
C SER A 48 -9.92 6.40 -7.33
N SER A 49 -9.56 6.73 -6.09
CA SER A 49 -9.58 8.11 -5.57
C SER A 49 -8.59 9.08 -6.24
N GLY A 50 -7.69 8.55 -7.08
CA GLY A 50 -6.69 9.32 -7.83
C GLY A 50 -5.38 9.47 -7.09
N ASN A 51 -4.37 9.96 -7.82
CA ASN A 51 -3.01 10.10 -7.29
C ASN A 51 -3.01 10.97 -6.03
N ASP A 52 -2.35 10.47 -5.00
CA ASP A 52 -2.10 11.27 -3.80
C ASP A 52 -1.06 12.35 -4.14
N PRO A 53 -1.39 13.66 -4.02
CA PRO A 53 -0.40 14.72 -4.14
C PRO A 53 0.70 14.61 -3.06
N TYR A 54 0.45 13.84 -2.00
CA TYR A 54 1.38 13.54 -0.91
C TYR A 54 1.83 12.07 -0.91
N ALA A 55 1.96 11.44 -2.09
CA ALA A 55 2.75 10.22 -2.21
C ALA A 55 4.06 10.41 -1.43
N LEU A 56 4.59 9.35 -0.79
CA LEU A 56 5.61 9.46 0.27
C LEU A 56 6.94 10.09 -0.17
N GLU A 57 7.05 10.55 -1.40
CA GLU A 57 8.27 11.05 -2.03
C GLU A 57 9.41 10.04 -1.87
N LEU A 58 9.04 8.76 -2.01
CA LEU A 58 9.92 7.61 -2.00
C LEU A 58 9.92 6.95 -3.38
N ILE A 59 11.12 6.57 -3.83
CA ILE A 59 11.35 5.82 -5.06
C ILE A 59 12.36 4.71 -4.80
N SER A 60 12.14 3.53 -5.37
CA SER A 60 13.20 2.49 -5.41
C SER A 60 14.35 2.96 -6.29
N GLU A 61 15.58 2.62 -5.92
CA GLU A 61 16.79 2.89 -6.72
C GLU A 61 16.63 2.43 -8.18
N ARG A 62 16.06 1.23 -8.41
CA ARG A 62 15.80 0.72 -9.76
C ARG A 62 14.81 1.58 -10.55
N ALA A 63 13.71 1.99 -9.94
CA ALA A 63 12.72 2.85 -10.61
C ALA A 63 13.26 4.25 -10.94
N LEU A 64 14.23 4.76 -10.17
CA LEU A 64 14.89 6.03 -10.45
C LEU A 64 15.63 5.99 -11.79
N ALA A 65 16.31 4.88 -12.09
CA ALA A 65 17.02 4.65 -13.36
C ALA A 65 16.08 4.52 -14.58
N LEU A 66 14.78 4.27 -14.37
CA LEU A 66 13.81 4.12 -15.44
C LEU A 66 13.13 5.43 -15.84
N LYS A 67 12.66 5.48 -17.09
CA LYS A 67 11.79 6.57 -17.56
C LYS A 67 10.47 6.58 -16.77
N PRO A 68 9.85 7.75 -16.51
CA PRO A 68 8.60 7.83 -15.73
C PRO A 68 7.48 6.89 -16.21
N ALA A 69 7.35 6.68 -17.52
CA ALA A 69 6.33 5.80 -18.10
C ALA A 69 6.51 4.30 -17.79
N GLN A 70 7.70 3.90 -17.31
CA GLN A 70 8.03 2.52 -16.94
C GLN A 70 7.90 2.27 -15.43
N ARG A 71 7.67 3.33 -14.65
CA ARG A 71 7.49 3.26 -13.20
C ARG A 71 6.08 2.79 -12.84
N CYS A 72 5.95 2.27 -11.64
CA CYS A 72 4.70 1.82 -11.03
C CYS A 72 4.55 2.44 -9.64
N GLN A 73 3.35 2.40 -9.09
CA GLN A 73 3.05 2.86 -7.73
C GLN A 73 2.63 1.64 -6.91
N ASP A 74 3.38 1.35 -5.86
CA ASP A 74 3.00 0.39 -4.83
C ASP A 74 2.27 1.12 -3.70
N HIS A 75 1.21 0.52 -3.16
CA HIS A 75 0.55 1.10 -2.00
C HIS A 75 1.41 0.82 -0.76
N TYR A 76 1.73 1.89 -0.02
CA TYR A 76 2.55 1.80 1.18
C TYR A 76 1.93 0.81 2.18
N LEU A 77 0.64 0.99 2.46
CA LEU A 77 -0.18 0.08 3.27
C LEU A 77 -1.22 -0.59 2.37
N SER A 78 -1.50 -1.87 2.60
CA SER A 78 -2.48 -2.64 1.82
C SER A 78 -3.90 -2.11 2.06
N PRO A 79 -4.60 -1.51 1.06
CA PRO A 79 -5.95 -1.00 1.26
C PRO A 79 -6.95 -2.08 1.65
N GLN A 80 -6.81 -3.29 1.10
CA GLN A 80 -7.69 -4.42 1.42
C GLN A 80 -7.56 -4.86 2.88
N PHE A 81 -6.34 -4.83 3.42
CA PHE A 81 -6.07 -5.30 4.77
C PHE A 81 -6.34 -4.18 5.80
N LEU A 82 -5.78 -2.99 5.58
CA LEU A 82 -5.95 -1.87 6.50
C LEU A 82 -7.38 -1.30 6.48
N VAL A 83 -7.89 -0.90 5.30
CA VAL A 83 -9.21 -0.25 5.18
C VAL A 83 -10.32 -1.29 5.09
N GLY A 84 -10.05 -2.44 4.48
CA GLY A 84 -11.06 -3.48 4.30
C GLY A 84 -11.21 -4.40 5.50
N ARG A 85 -10.12 -4.90 6.09
CA ARG A 85 -10.17 -5.95 7.12
C ARG A 85 -10.11 -5.34 8.53
N MET A 86 -9.03 -4.63 8.86
CA MET A 86 -8.80 -4.09 10.19
C MET A 86 -9.94 -3.16 10.64
N ILE A 87 -10.42 -2.27 9.76
CA ILE A 87 -11.59 -1.42 10.04
C ILE A 87 -12.86 -2.25 10.28
N MET A 88 -13.09 -3.29 9.47
CA MET A 88 -14.29 -4.10 9.58
C MET A 88 -14.26 -5.08 10.76
N ASP A 89 -13.10 -5.46 11.27
CA ASP A 89 -12.98 -6.18 12.55
C ASP A 89 -13.10 -5.22 13.76
N ASN A 90 -12.91 -3.91 13.56
CA ASN A 90 -12.96 -2.86 14.59
C ASN A 90 -14.01 -1.79 14.27
N GLN A 91 -15.20 -2.20 13.84
CA GLN A 91 -16.22 -1.30 13.25
C GLN A 91 -16.65 -0.18 14.19
N GLU A 92 -16.84 -0.46 15.47
CA GLU A 92 -17.25 0.54 16.46
C GLU A 92 -16.21 1.65 16.64
N LYS A 93 -14.93 1.33 16.43
CA LYS A 93 -13.84 2.31 16.56
C LYS A 93 -13.73 3.21 15.34
N TYR A 94 -13.90 2.66 14.15
CA TYR A 94 -13.56 3.32 12.89
C TYR A 94 -14.76 3.73 12.07
N LEU A 95 -15.88 3.03 12.15
CA LEU A 95 -17.07 3.35 11.38
C LEU A 95 -18.05 4.23 12.17
N ASP A 96 -17.93 4.34 13.50
CA ASP A 96 -18.71 5.32 14.30
C ASP A 96 -18.04 6.70 14.36
N ASP A 97 -16.81 6.82 13.86
CA ASP A 97 -16.01 8.03 13.87
C ASP A 97 -15.43 8.29 12.46
N TYR A 98 -16.11 9.17 11.71
CA TYR A 98 -15.75 9.48 10.34
C TYR A 98 -14.34 10.08 10.21
N ASP A 99 -13.90 10.88 11.18
CA ASP A 99 -12.59 11.52 11.12
C ASP A 99 -11.47 10.48 11.26
N LYS A 100 -11.63 9.51 12.17
CA LYS A 100 -10.70 8.37 12.27
C LYS A 100 -10.68 7.52 11.00
N PHE A 101 -11.85 7.25 10.42
CA PHE A 101 -11.93 6.53 9.15
C PHE A 101 -11.17 7.27 8.05
N LYS A 102 -11.43 8.57 7.95
CA LYS A 102 -10.85 9.46 6.94
C LYS A 102 -9.33 9.47 7.04
N ASP A 103 -8.78 9.59 8.24
CA ASP A 103 -7.33 9.55 8.45
C ASP A 103 -6.71 8.25 7.90
N ILE A 104 -7.35 7.11 8.14
CA ILE A 104 -6.89 5.82 7.61
C ILE A 104 -7.03 5.75 6.10
N PHE A 105 -8.13 6.24 5.54
CA PHE A 105 -8.36 6.26 4.10
C PHE A 105 -7.24 7.05 3.40
N PHE A 106 -6.93 8.26 3.88
CA PHE A 106 -5.85 9.07 3.31
C PHE A 106 -4.46 8.46 3.56
N LEU A 107 -4.26 7.77 4.69
CA LEU A 107 -3.02 7.02 4.92
C LEU A 107 -2.85 5.86 3.93
N ALA A 108 -3.92 5.11 3.65
CA ALA A 108 -3.92 3.98 2.72
C ALA A 108 -3.73 4.38 1.25
N ARG A 109 -3.99 5.65 0.90
CA ARG A 109 -3.76 6.20 -0.44
C ARG A 109 -2.28 6.47 -0.75
N ARG A 110 -1.42 6.51 0.27
CA ARG A 110 -0.01 6.80 0.09
C ARG A 110 0.67 5.71 -0.71
N THR A 111 1.43 6.12 -1.73
CA THR A 111 2.17 5.20 -2.59
C THR A 111 3.66 5.47 -2.58
N ILE A 112 4.42 4.46 -2.98
CA ILE A 112 5.86 4.48 -3.21
C ILE A 112 6.10 4.16 -4.68
N THR A 113 7.04 4.88 -5.31
CA THR A 113 7.38 4.63 -6.71
C THR A 113 8.33 3.45 -6.83
N VAL A 114 7.94 2.41 -7.53
CA VAL A 114 8.73 1.19 -7.73
C VAL A 114 8.71 0.76 -9.20
N THR A 115 9.49 -0.27 -9.56
CA THR A 115 9.35 -0.92 -10.87
C THR A 115 8.13 -1.84 -10.91
N LYS A 116 7.66 -2.20 -12.11
CA LYS A 116 6.57 -3.18 -12.26
C LYS A 116 6.94 -4.55 -11.70
N THR A 117 8.21 -4.95 -11.83
CA THR A 117 8.68 -6.25 -11.35
C THR A 117 8.74 -6.28 -9.83
N GLU A 118 9.27 -5.22 -9.20
CA GLU A 118 9.24 -5.07 -7.74
C GLU A 118 7.81 -5.08 -7.19
N ASN A 119 6.88 -4.33 -7.79
CA ASN A 119 5.48 -4.36 -7.40
C ASN A 119 4.86 -5.77 -7.52
N SER A 120 5.23 -6.51 -8.56
CA SER A 120 4.80 -7.90 -8.76
C SER A 120 5.37 -8.85 -7.70
N ALA A 121 6.60 -8.64 -7.24
CA ALA A 121 7.19 -9.42 -6.15
C ALA A 121 6.55 -9.06 -4.79
N LEU A 122 6.38 -7.78 -4.48
CA LEU A 122 5.69 -7.31 -3.27
C LEU A 122 4.29 -7.92 -3.12
N SER A 123 3.55 -8.01 -4.23
CA SER A 123 2.21 -8.62 -4.25
C SER A 123 2.16 -10.09 -3.81
N THR A 124 3.30 -10.79 -3.80
CA THR A 124 3.37 -12.21 -3.36
C THR A 124 3.61 -12.37 -1.86
N LEU A 125 3.90 -11.29 -1.14
CA LEU A 125 4.15 -11.30 0.30
C LEU A 125 2.85 -11.33 1.14
N THR A 126 1.71 -11.26 0.47
CA THR A 126 0.38 -11.44 1.06
C THR A 126 -0.44 -12.35 0.17
N TYR A 127 -1.51 -12.91 0.72
CA TYR A 127 -2.45 -13.68 -0.06
C TYR A 127 -3.86 -13.57 0.49
N ASN A 128 -4.85 -13.52 -0.40
CA ASN A 128 -6.26 -13.46 -0.05
C ASN A 128 -7.01 -14.56 -0.81
N ARG A 129 -7.34 -15.66 -0.13
CA ARG A 129 -8.14 -16.80 -0.64
C ARG A 129 -9.62 -16.44 -0.83
N GLY A 130 -10.06 -15.29 -0.35
CA GLY A 130 -11.46 -15.03 -0.09
C GLY A 130 -11.95 -15.73 1.19
N GLY A 131 -13.16 -15.41 1.63
CA GLY A 131 -13.63 -15.84 2.95
C GLY A 131 -13.15 -14.91 4.06
N TYR A 132 -13.69 -15.12 5.27
CA TYR A 132 -13.24 -14.41 6.46
C TYR A 132 -11.82 -14.85 6.85
N ASP A 133 -11.51 -16.15 6.92
CA ASP A 133 -10.19 -16.62 7.38
C ASP A 133 -9.13 -16.77 6.26
N GLY A 134 -9.41 -16.24 5.08
CA GLY A 134 -8.58 -16.50 3.89
C GLY A 134 -7.41 -15.54 3.66
N TYR A 135 -7.17 -14.59 4.57
CA TYR A 135 -6.08 -13.62 4.42
C TYR A 135 -4.83 -14.12 5.14
N GLU A 136 -3.69 -14.09 4.46
CA GLU A 136 -2.41 -14.55 4.97
C GLU A 136 -1.35 -13.48 4.67
N ILE A 137 -0.51 -13.19 5.67
CA ILE A 137 0.63 -12.28 5.56
C ILE A 137 1.89 -13.11 5.77
N TYR A 138 2.84 -13.05 4.84
CA TYR A 138 4.11 -13.76 4.97
C TYR A 138 5.24 -12.86 5.45
N VAL A 139 5.09 -11.56 5.23
CA VAL A 139 6.05 -10.55 5.65
C VAL A 139 5.27 -9.34 6.15
N PRO A 140 5.50 -8.91 7.40
CA PRO A 140 4.95 -7.67 7.92
C PRO A 140 5.17 -6.48 6.98
N THR A 141 4.21 -5.56 6.94
CA THR A 141 4.25 -4.42 6.01
C THR A 141 5.51 -3.57 6.20
N ASP A 142 6.02 -3.46 7.42
CA ASP A 142 7.24 -2.72 7.74
C ASP A 142 8.54 -3.33 7.18
N LYS A 143 8.53 -4.64 6.91
CA LYS A 143 9.70 -5.41 6.47
C LYS A 143 9.65 -5.82 5.01
N LYS A 144 8.53 -5.54 4.32
CA LYS A 144 8.24 -6.08 2.99
C LYS A 144 9.28 -5.68 1.93
N TYR A 145 9.77 -4.43 1.96
CA TYR A 145 10.77 -3.93 1.01
C TYR A 145 12.16 -4.48 1.31
N ASP A 146 12.55 -4.54 2.59
CA ASP A 146 13.85 -5.09 3.02
C ASP A 146 13.97 -6.58 2.68
N LYS A 147 12.89 -7.35 2.89
CA LYS A 147 12.84 -8.79 2.57
C LYS A 147 13.23 -9.07 1.11
N ILE A 148 12.87 -8.17 0.20
CA ILE A 148 13.16 -8.29 -1.22
C ILE A 148 14.23 -7.29 -1.66
N GLY A 149 15.06 -6.80 -0.75
CA GLY A 149 16.23 -5.97 -1.07
C GLY A 149 15.92 -4.72 -1.90
N ILE A 150 14.76 -4.09 -1.73
CA ILE A 150 14.45 -2.81 -2.38
C ILE A 150 15.05 -1.69 -1.55
N SER A 151 16.07 -1.03 -2.09
CA SER A 151 16.57 0.24 -1.56
C SER A 151 15.63 1.38 -1.97
N LEU A 152 15.03 2.05 -1.00
CA LEU A 152 14.25 3.26 -1.23
C LEU A 152 15.10 4.50 -1.04
N LEU A 153 14.83 5.52 -1.84
CA LEU A 153 15.49 6.81 -1.86
C LEU A 153 14.43 7.90 -1.60
N THR A 154 14.81 8.93 -0.86
CA THR A 154 13.99 10.14 -0.69
C THR A 154 14.42 11.22 -1.68
N LYS A 155 13.50 12.15 -1.96
CA LYS A 155 13.85 13.35 -2.70
C LYS A 155 14.80 14.21 -1.86
N THR A 156 15.91 14.66 -2.44
CA THR A 156 16.77 15.67 -1.80
C THR A 156 16.27 17.06 -2.13
N ASP A 157 15.96 17.85 -1.11
CA ASP A 157 15.61 19.25 -1.24
C ASP A 157 16.86 20.07 -1.61
N LYS A 158 17.16 20.19 -2.90
CA LYS A 158 17.89 21.37 -3.38
C LYS A 158 16.84 22.38 -3.82
N GLU A 159 16.71 23.45 -3.05
CA GLU A 159 15.83 24.58 -3.38
C GLU A 159 16.03 24.97 -4.86
N GLY A 160 14.97 24.83 -5.66
CA GLY A 160 14.95 25.27 -7.05
C GLY A 160 15.11 24.18 -8.14
N GLU A 161 15.37 22.91 -7.80
CA GLU A 161 15.37 21.82 -8.79
C GLU A 161 14.08 20.98 -8.71
N GLU A 162 13.20 21.14 -9.70
CA GLU A 162 12.04 20.25 -9.90
C GLU A 162 12.50 18.88 -10.42
N GLY A 163 12.97 17.99 -9.55
CA GLY A 163 13.34 16.64 -9.98
C GLY A 163 13.92 15.74 -8.90
N TRP A 164 13.95 14.44 -9.20
CA TRP A 164 14.82 13.50 -8.50
C TRP A 164 16.25 13.78 -8.96
N THR A 165 17.07 14.35 -8.08
CA THR A 165 18.48 14.62 -8.43
C THR A 165 19.29 13.32 -8.38
N ALA A 166 20.45 13.29 -9.03
CA ALA A 166 21.41 12.20 -8.91
C ALA A 166 21.96 12.02 -7.47
N ALA A 167 21.66 12.95 -6.56
CA ALA A 167 22.09 12.92 -5.16
C ALA A 167 21.04 12.32 -4.21
N ALA A 168 20.03 11.62 -4.72
CA ALA A 168 19.02 10.95 -3.89
C ALA A 168 19.68 10.12 -2.78
N VAL A 169 19.34 10.42 -1.52
CA VAL A 169 19.94 9.77 -0.36
C VAL A 169 19.19 8.47 -0.09
N LYS A 170 19.92 7.40 0.22
CA LYS A 170 19.33 6.15 0.70
C LYS A 170 18.46 6.46 1.92
N ALA A 171 17.19 6.10 1.88
CA ALA A 171 16.28 6.32 2.99
C ALA A 171 16.88 5.67 4.24
N ASN A 172 17.29 6.52 5.19
CA ASN A 172 17.87 6.13 6.46
C ASN A 172 17.35 7.14 7.50
N PRO A 173 16.52 6.74 8.49
CA PRO A 173 16.17 5.37 8.90
C PRO A 173 15.24 4.61 7.92
N PRO A 174 15.04 3.28 8.12
CA PRO A 174 14.04 2.51 7.36
C PRO A 174 12.70 3.23 7.36
N ILE A 175 11.96 3.06 6.27
CA ILE A 175 10.63 3.62 5.98
C ILE A 175 9.85 3.83 7.29
N PRO A 176 9.26 5.01 7.55
CA PRO A 176 8.79 5.41 8.88
C PRO A 176 7.55 4.61 9.29
N PHE A 177 7.76 3.35 9.65
CA PHE A 177 6.81 2.49 10.32
C PHE A 177 6.95 2.61 11.84
N ALA A 178 8.11 3.06 12.35
CA ALA A 178 8.51 2.86 13.74
C ALA A 178 9.01 4.09 14.54
N THR A 179 9.31 5.25 13.96
CA THR A 179 9.77 6.42 14.76
C THR A 179 8.60 7.33 15.15
N GLU A 180 8.68 7.92 16.35
CA GLU A 180 7.66 8.80 16.95
C GLU A 180 7.46 10.13 16.20
N ASP A 181 8.29 10.34 15.19
CA ASP A 181 8.63 11.57 14.51
C ASP A 181 9.28 11.13 13.18
N ALA A 182 8.58 11.07 12.04
CA ALA A 182 7.93 12.17 11.34
C ALA A 182 6.60 11.76 10.67
N TYR A 183 6.15 10.50 10.82
CA TYR A 183 4.84 10.00 10.34
C TYR A 183 4.23 8.92 11.23
N GLY A 184 4.60 8.87 12.53
CA GLY A 184 4.20 7.87 13.54
C GLY A 184 2.70 7.88 13.87
N HIS A 185 1.86 7.68 12.86
CA HIS A 185 0.42 7.63 12.99
C HIS A 185 0.05 6.44 13.89
N PRO A 186 -0.68 6.63 15.01
CA PRO A 186 -1.00 5.54 15.95
C PRO A 186 -1.58 4.29 15.29
N VAL A 187 -2.32 4.49 14.20
CA VAL A 187 -2.93 3.40 13.42
C VAL A 187 -1.91 2.49 12.71
N ILE A 188 -0.68 2.97 12.41
CA ILE A 188 0.36 2.11 11.82
C ILE A 188 0.83 1.09 12.86
N ARG A 189 1.04 1.53 14.11
CA ARG A 189 1.42 0.61 15.20
C ARG A 189 0.34 -0.42 15.47
N GLU A 190 -0.93 0.01 15.40
CA GLU A 190 -2.06 -0.88 15.53
C GLU A 190 -2.18 -1.86 14.37
N LEU A 191 -1.97 -1.40 13.13
CA LEU A 191 -1.89 -2.25 11.96
C LEU A 191 -0.81 -3.32 12.14
N LEU A 192 0.41 -2.93 12.50
CA LEU A 192 1.52 -3.89 12.65
C LEU A 192 1.24 -4.95 13.71
N ARG A 193 0.59 -4.57 14.83
CA ARG A 193 0.14 -5.55 15.84
C ARG A 193 -0.95 -6.45 15.30
N TYR A 194 -1.91 -5.87 14.58
CA TYR A 194 -3.01 -6.62 13.97
C TYR A 194 -2.53 -7.59 12.88
N GLU A 195 -1.44 -7.27 12.16
CA GLU A 195 -0.79 -8.18 11.21
C GLU A 195 -0.27 -9.45 11.86
N GLU A 196 0.14 -9.40 13.14
CA GLU A 196 0.69 -10.55 13.87
C GLU A 196 -0.28 -11.74 13.89
N ASP A 197 -1.58 -11.47 13.97
CA ASP A 197 -2.64 -12.49 13.97
C ASP A 197 -2.80 -13.18 12.60
N TYR A 198 -2.25 -12.60 11.53
CA TYR A 198 -2.32 -13.11 10.16
C TYR A 198 -0.98 -13.60 9.62
N LEU A 199 0.08 -13.53 10.44
CA LEU A 199 1.40 -14.00 10.05
C LEU A 199 1.39 -15.51 9.88
N CYS A 200 1.78 -15.94 8.69
CA CYS A 200 1.83 -17.34 8.29
C CYS A 200 3.18 -17.65 7.66
N GLU A 201 3.62 -18.90 7.77
CA GLU A 201 4.72 -19.40 6.95
C GLU A 201 4.26 -19.56 5.49
N MET A 202 5.13 -19.22 4.53
CA MET A 202 4.86 -19.53 3.13
C MET A 202 4.92 -21.03 2.92
N ASP A 203 3.89 -21.58 2.27
CA ASP A 203 3.98 -22.95 1.76
C ASP A 203 4.96 -23.05 0.57
N LEU A 204 5.41 -24.27 0.28
CA LEU A 204 6.39 -24.57 -0.78
C LEU A 204 5.97 -24.03 -2.16
N LYS A 205 4.69 -24.16 -2.53
CA LYS A 205 4.23 -23.71 -3.85
C LYS A 205 4.31 -22.19 -3.97
N ARG A 206 4.04 -21.48 -2.89
CA ARG A 206 4.15 -20.02 -2.84
C ARG A 206 5.60 -19.58 -2.77
N GLU A 207 6.43 -20.29 -2.02
CA GLU A 207 7.87 -20.04 -1.99
C GLU A 207 8.49 -20.21 -3.38
N GLU A 208 8.15 -21.27 -4.12
CA GLU A 208 8.54 -21.46 -5.52
C GLU A 208 8.09 -20.30 -6.41
N LYS A 209 6.83 -19.85 -6.26
CA LYS A 209 6.29 -18.73 -7.03
C LYS A 209 7.00 -17.41 -6.69
N PHE A 210 7.30 -17.18 -5.41
CA PHE A 210 8.06 -16.04 -4.94
C PHE A 210 9.48 -16.07 -5.53
N ASN A 211 10.19 -17.18 -5.37
CA ASN A 211 11.56 -17.37 -5.87
C ASN A 211 11.63 -17.16 -7.38
N LYS A 212 10.70 -17.74 -8.15
CA LYS A 212 10.63 -17.53 -9.60
C LYS A 212 10.51 -16.05 -9.97
N LYS A 213 9.60 -15.31 -9.32
CA LYS A 213 9.46 -13.86 -9.56
C LYS A 213 10.68 -13.07 -9.11
N TRP A 214 11.34 -13.53 -8.04
CA TRP A 214 12.51 -12.89 -7.48
C TRP A 214 13.74 -13.09 -8.36
N ASP A 215 13.91 -14.27 -8.94
CA ASP A 215 14.97 -14.55 -9.91
C ASP A 215 14.78 -13.74 -11.20
N GLU A 216 13.54 -13.52 -11.64
CA GLU A 216 13.23 -12.58 -12.74
C GLU A 216 13.66 -11.13 -12.44
N ILE A 217 13.70 -10.72 -11.16
CA ILE A 217 14.22 -9.41 -10.74
C ILE A 217 15.74 -9.40 -10.83
N LYS A 218 16.40 -10.40 -10.23
CA LYS A 218 17.87 -10.48 -10.22
C LYS A 218 18.48 -10.57 -11.62
N LEU A 219 17.88 -11.37 -12.51
CA LEU A 219 18.36 -11.49 -13.89
C LEU A 219 18.33 -10.16 -14.64
N ARG A 220 17.37 -9.28 -14.33
CA ARG A 220 17.31 -7.93 -14.91
C ARG A 220 18.33 -6.98 -14.30
N ASP A 221 18.83 -7.25 -13.10
CA ASP A 221 19.91 -6.47 -12.48
C ASP A 221 21.27 -6.80 -13.10
N GLU A 222 21.45 -8.00 -13.67
CA GLU A 222 22.69 -8.38 -14.36
C GLU A 222 22.76 -7.84 -15.80
N GLU A 223 21.64 -7.41 -16.38
CA GLU A 223 21.55 -6.87 -17.74
C GLU A 223 21.68 -5.32 -17.82
N VAL A 224 21.78 -4.63 -16.67
CA VAL A 224 21.84 -3.16 -16.54
C VAL A 224 23.23 -2.72 -16.06
#